data_AF-A0A318MXH3-F1
#
_entry.id   AF-A0A318MXH3-F1
#
_cell.length_a   1.000
_cell.length_b   1.000
_cell.length_c   1.000
_cell.angle_alpha   90.00
_cell.angle_beta   90.00
_cell.angle_gamma   90.00
#
_symmetry.space_group_name_H-M   'P 1'
#
loop_
_entity.id
_entity.type
_entity.pdbx_description
1 polymer ?
#
loop_
_entity_poly.entity_id
_entity_poly.type
_entity_poly.pdbx_seq_one_letter_code
_entity_poly.pdbx_strand_id
1 'polypeptide(L)'
;MVPSSTELILDRLNHSKFRSRFTLHEKERKYLIDKGLDKIIEHATDFINQRLAPAFPKNDRKQTPWKGHPVFIAQHATATCCRSCLEKWYNIQKGQALTQTEKDFILDLIKAWIKRDYQTHQSVKKHS
;
A
#
# COMPACT_ATOMS: atom_id res chain seq x y z
N MET A 1 13.04 1.53 14.97
CA MET A 1 13.21 0.19 14.36
C MET A 1 12.07 -0.01 13.37
N VAL A 2 12.35 0.10 12.07
CA VAL A 2 11.50 -0.39 10.98
C VAL A 2 12.10 -1.74 10.56
N PRO A 3 11.48 -2.88 10.90
CA PRO A 3 12.10 -4.19 10.77
C PRO A 3 11.36 -5.12 9.78
N SER A 4 12.05 -6.21 9.44
CA SER A 4 11.51 -7.39 8.74
C SER A 4 11.38 -7.26 7.22
N SER A 5 11.74 -8.34 6.52
CA SER A 5 11.55 -8.45 5.07
C SER A 5 10.10 -8.13 4.72
N THR A 6 9.88 -7.31 3.70
CA THR A 6 8.53 -6.96 3.22
C THR A 6 7.68 -8.21 3.01
N GLU A 7 8.27 -9.31 2.54
CA GLU A 7 7.57 -10.59 2.37
C GLU A 7 6.95 -11.13 3.66
N LEU A 8 7.67 -11.12 4.77
CA LEU A 8 7.14 -11.59 6.06
C LEU A 8 5.95 -10.75 6.54
N ILE A 9 5.99 -9.45 6.27
CA ILE A 9 4.89 -8.53 6.59
C ILE A 9 3.69 -8.82 5.70
N LEU A 10 3.90 -9.00 4.40
CA LEU A 10 2.85 -9.32 3.44
C LEU A 10 2.20 -10.67 3.76
N ASP A 11 2.97 -11.68 4.16
CA ASP A 11 2.44 -12.97 4.59
C ASP A 11 1.58 -12.84 5.85
N ARG A 12 2.05 -12.09 6.85
CA ARG A 12 1.26 -11.79 8.06
C ARG A 12 -0.06 -11.09 7.73
N LEU A 13 -0.03 -10.12 6.80
CA LEU A 13 -1.23 -9.43 6.33
C LEU A 13 -2.20 -10.39 5.63
N ASN A 14 -1.68 -11.37 4.88
CA ASN A 14 -2.51 -12.34 4.15
C ASN A 14 -3.32 -13.27 5.06
N HIS A 15 -2.92 -13.43 6.33
CA HIS A 15 -3.73 -14.15 7.33
C HIS A 15 -4.97 -13.35 7.80
N SER A 16 -5.04 -12.04 7.53
CA SER A 16 -6.21 -11.22 7.85
C SER A 16 -7.28 -11.31 6.75
N LYS A 17 -8.46 -11.84 7.07
CA LYS A 17 -9.64 -11.88 6.17
C LYS A 17 -10.02 -10.52 5.56
N PHE A 18 -9.66 -9.42 6.23
CA PHE A 18 -9.91 -8.09 5.69
C PHE A 18 -8.84 -7.69 4.67
N ARG A 19 -7.56 -7.96 4.95
CA ARG A 19 -6.45 -7.51 4.10
C ARG A 19 -6.20 -8.44 2.90
N SER A 20 -6.44 -9.74 3.05
CA SER A 20 -6.24 -10.72 1.98
C SER A 20 -7.26 -10.65 0.84
N ARG A 21 -8.36 -9.92 1.01
CA ARG A 21 -9.38 -9.77 -0.04
C ARG A 21 -9.01 -8.77 -1.14
N PHE A 22 -8.01 -7.92 -0.89
CA PHE A 22 -7.63 -6.89 -1.85
C PHE A 22 -6.81 -7.50 -2.99
N THR A 23 -7.14 -7.11 -4.22
CA THR A 23 -6.37 -7.41 -5.43
C THR A 23 -6.56 -6.27 -6.42
N LEU A 24 -5.58 -6.03 -7.28
CA LEU A 24 -5.69 -5.15 -8.43
C LEU A 24 -6.74 -5.72 -9.38
N HIS A 25 -7.82 -4.98 -9.61
CA HIS A 25 -8.79 -5.33 -10.62
C HIS A 25 -8.29 -4.90 -12.01
N GLU A 26 -9.06 -5.22 -13.04
CA GLU A 26 -8.68 -4.96 -14.44
C GLU A 26 -8.29 -3.49 -14.69
N LYS A 27 -9.04 -2.54 -14.13
CA LYS A 27 -8.78 -1.10 -14.30
C LYS A 27 -7.44 -0.69 -13.70
N GLU A 28 -7.17 -1.10 -12.45
CA GLU A 28 -5.90 -0.79 -11.80
C GLU A 28 -4.72 -1.52 -12.48
N ARG A 29 -4.91 -2.76 -12.95
CA ARG A 29 -3.90 -3.48 -13.73
C ARG A 29 -3.59 -2.78 -15.05
N LYS A 30 -4.61 -2.37 -15.81
CA LYS A 30 -4.42 -1.62 -17.06
C LYS A 30 -3.66 -0.32 -16.79
N TYR A 31 -4.02 0.39 -15.71
CA TYR A 31 -3.32 1.62 -15.33
C TYR A 31 -1.86 1.37 -14.95
N LEU A 32 -1.57 0.31 -14.18
CA LEU A 32 -0.20 -0.11 -13.84
C LEU A 32 0.61 -0.46 -15.10
N ILE A 33 0.01 -1.16 -16.08
CA ILE A 33 0.67 -1.53 -17.34
C ILE A 33 0.93 -0.29 -18.19
N ASP A 34 -0.06 0.60 -18.33
CA ASP A 34 0.03 1.83 -19.14
C ASP A 34 1.08 2.82 -18.61
N LYS A 35 1.16 2.99 -17.29
CA LYS A 35 2.08 3.95 -16.66
C LYS A 35 3.43 3.36 -16.29
N GLY A 36 3.52 2.05 -16.10
CA GLY A 36 4.70 1.38 -15.57
C GLY A 36 4.85 1.54 -14.06
N LEU A 37 5.63 0.63 -13.46
CA LEU A 37 5.78 0.57 -12.00
C LEU A 37 6.40 1.84 -11.42
N ASP A 38 7.43 2.39 -12.05
CA ASP A 38 8.16 3.55 -11.51
C ASP A 38 7.24 4.76 -11.34
N LYS A 39 6.36 5.01 -12.32
CA LYS A 39 5.36 6.08 -12.23
C LYS A 39 4.35 5.85 -11.11
N ILE A 40 3.96 4.61 -10.87
CA ILE A 40 3.08 4.24 -9.75
C ILE A 40 3.76 4.47 -8.40
N ILE A 41 5.08 4.24 -8.31
CA ILE A 41 5.86 4.52 -7.09
C ILE A 41 5.99 6.02 -6.87
N GLU A 42 6.19 6.84 -7.91
CA GLU A 42 6.14 8.31 -7.79
C GLU A 42 4.80 8.78 -7.21
N HIS A 43 3.68 8.29 -7.75
CA HIS A 43 2.35 8.62 -7.21
C HIS A 43 2.18 8.16 -5.76
N ALA A 44 2.76 7.02 -5.39
CA ALA A 44 2.73 6.56 -4.00
C ALA A 44 3.45 7.52 -3.06
N THR A 45 4.63 8.00 -3.45
CA THR A 45 5.39 9.02 -2.71
C THR A 45 4.56 10.28 -2.50
N ASP A 46 3.92 10.78 -3.56
CA ASP A 46 3.06 11.97 -3.49
C ASP A 46 1.87 11.76 -2.55
N PHE A 47 1.18 10.63 -2.66
CA PHE A 47 0.05 10.31 -1.79
C PHE A 47 0.46 10.16 -0.33
N ILE A 48 1.61 9.53 -0.05
CA ILE A 48 2.14 9.42 1.32
C ILE A 48 2.41 10.83 1.86
N ASN A 49 3.15 11.65 1.12
CA ASN A 49 3.53 12.99 1.56
C ASN A 49 2.32 13.91 1.80
N GLN A 50 1.33 13.87 0.91
CA GLN A 50 0.18 14.78 0.99
C GLN A 50 -0.91 14.29 1.96
N ARG A 51 -1.13 12.97 2.06
CA ARG A 51 -2.33 12.40 2.70
C ARG A 51 -2.06 11.58 3.95
N LEU A 52 -0.82 11.24 4.26
CA LEU A 52 -0.49 10.34 5.36
C LEU A 52 0.65 10.84 6.26
N ALA A 53 1.60 11.57 5.67
CA ALA A 53 2.76 12.12 6.35
C ALA A 53 2.47 13.22 7.38
N PRO A 54 1.47 14.12 7.20
CA PRO A 54 1.18 15.12 8.22
C PRO A 54 0.80 14.49 9.56
N ALA A 55 1.11 15.17 10.67
CA ALA A 55 0.75 14.71 12.02
C ALA A 55 -0.76 14.49 12.19
N PHE A 56 -1.56 15.32 11.51
CA PHE A 56 -3.01 15.28 11.49
C PHE A 56 -3.52 15.32 10.04
N PRO A 57 -3.51 14.18 9.31
CA PRO A 57 -3.95 14.17 7.93
C PRO A 57 -5.43 14.52 7.80
N LYS A 58 -5.77 15.28 6.75
CA LYS A 58 -7.15 15.64 6.45
C LYS A 58 -7.97 14.37 6.19
N ASN A 59 -9.13 14.27 6.84
CA ASN A 59 -10.04 13.13 6.74
C ASN A 59 -9.40 11.79 7.10
N ASP A 60 -8.58 11.72 8.17
CA ASP A 60 -8.00 10.45 8.62
C ASP A 60 -9.07 9.35 8.81
N ARG A 61 -8.72 8.12 8.40
CA ARG A 61 -9.59 6.95 8.13
C ARG A 61 -10.42 7.00 6.83
N LYS A 62 -10.48 8.14 6.14
CA LYS A 62 -11.19 8.34 4.87
C LYS A 62 -10.33 9.01 3.79
N GLN A 63 -9.02 9.16 4.00
CA GLN A 63 -8.10 9.86 3.09
C GLN A 63 -7.74 9.06 1.83
N THR A 64 -7.81 7.74 1.91
CA THR A 64 -7.45 6.83 0.82
C THR A 64 -8.73 6.25 0.21
N PRO A 65 -9.04 6.61 -1.06
CA PRO A 65 -10.12 5.97 -1.79
C PRO A 65 -9.99 4.44 -1.82
N TRP A 66 -11.09 3.72 -2.03
CA TRP A 66 -11.05 2.26 -2.03
C TRP A 66 -10.62 1.65 -3.36
N LYS A 67 -10.69 2.41 -4.47
CA LYS A 67 -10.51 1.93 -5.86
C LYS A 67 -10.02 3.07 -6.75
N GLY A 68 -9.68 2.76 -8.00
CA GLY A 68 -9.37 3.74 -9.05
C GLY A 68 -7.88 4.05 -9.20
N HIS A 69 -7.02 3.53 -8.33
CA HIS A 69 -5.57 3.62 -8.49
C HIS A 69 -4.89 2.43 -7.80
N PRO A 70 -3.83 1.82 -8.39
CA PRO A 70 -3.11 0.69 -7.79
C PRO A 70 -2.63 0.95 -6.36
N VAL A 71 -2.08 2.15 -6.11
CA VAL A 71 -1.61 2.56 -4.78
C VAL A 71 -2.72 2.54 -3.73
N PHE A 72 -3.95 2.92 -4.08
CA PHE A 72 -5.04 2.95 -3.12
C PHE A 72 -5.43 1.53 -2.67
N ILE A 73 -5.47 0.58 -3.60
CA ILE A 73 -5.68 -0.84 -3.28
C ILE A 73 -4.54 -1.33 -2.39
N ALA A 74 -3.30 -1.05 -2.78
CA ALA A 74 -2.11 -1.45 -2.04
C ALA A 74 -2.09 -0.88 -0.62
N GLN A 75 -2.49 0.38 -0.42
CA GLN A 75 -2.56 0.99 0.90
C GLN A 75 -3.56 0.27 1.82
N HIS A 76 -4.71 -0.14 1.29
CA HIS A 76 -5.69 -0.93 2.04
C HIS A 76 -5.22 -2.36 2.28
N ALA A 77 -4.58 -3.00 1.32
CA ALA A 77 -4.01 -4.34 1.48
C ALA A 77 -2.89 -4.37 2.53
N THR A 78 -2.04 -3.34 2.53
CA THR A 78 -0.86 -3.23 3.38
C THR A 78 -1.09 -2.48 4.68
N ALA A 79 -2.33 -2.18 5.07
CA ALA A 79 -2.60 -1.43 6.30
C ALA A 79 -1.86 -0.07 6.41
N THR A 80 -1.62 0.59 5.29
CA THR A 80 -0.97 1.91 5.22
C THR A 80 -1.94 3.01 4.77
N CYS A 81 -3.25 2.74 4.76
CA CYS A 81 -4.28 3.68 4.32
C CYS A 81 -4.64 4.78 5.32
N CYS A 82 -4.32 4.64 6.60
CA CYS A 82 -4.57 5.68 7.62
C CYS A 82 -3.68 5.56 8.85
N ARG A 83 -3.66 6.60 9.70
CA ARG A 83 -2.83 6.62 10.93
C ARG A 83 -3.20 5.51 11.89
N SER A 84 -4.49 5.21 12.06
CA SER A 84 -4.92 4.10 12.93
C SER A 84 -4.46 2.73 12.42
N CYS A 85 -4.35 2.54 11.10
CA CYS A 85 -3.79 1.31 10.56
C CYS A 85 -2.28 1.23 10.81
N LEU A 86 -1.55 2.32 10.57
CA LEU A 86 -0.12 2.40 10.83
C LEU A 86 0.22 2.14 12.31
N GLU A 87 -0.52 2.75 13.22
CA GLU A 87 -0.38 2.55 14.67
C GLU A 87 -0.61 1.07 15.04
N LYS A 88 -1.72 0.49 14.57
CA LYS A 88 -2.11 -0.89 14.90
C LYS A 88 -1.17 -1.96 14.33
N TRP A 89 -0.69 -1.78 13.10
CA TRP A 89 0.06 -2.81 12.38
C TRP A 89 1.57 -2.66 12.48
N TYR A 90 2.05 -1.43 12.60
CA TYR A 90 3.47 -1.11 12.49
C TYR A 90 4.01 -0.32 13.69
N ASN A 91 3.16 -0.04 14.68
CA ASN A 91 3.52 0.74 15.86
C ASN A 91 4.05 2.15 15.53
N ILE A 92 3.58 2.71 14.40
CA ILE A 92 3.87 4.09 13.97
C ILE A 92 2.81 5.00 14.60
N GLN A 93 3.20 5.78 15.60
CA GLN A 93 2.28 6.53 16.46
C GLN A 93 1.54 7.62 15.68
N LYS A 94 0.24 7.79 15.91
CA LYS A 94 -0.52 8.94 15.36
C LYS A 94 -0.20 10.25 16.07
N GLY A 95 -0.56 11.38 15.46
CA GLY A 95 -0.35 12.71 16.04
C GLY A 95 1.08 13.25 15.88
N GLN A 96 1.95 12.51 15.17
CA GLN A 96 3.28 12.96 14.76
C GLN A 96 3.43 12.82 13.25
N ALA A 97 4.19 13.74 12.65
CA ALA A 97 4.49 13.64 11.24
C ALA A 97 5.34 12.40 10.96
N LEU A 98 5.14 11.75 9.81
CA LEU A 98 5.98 10.63 9.42
C LEU A 98 7.42 11.10 9.22
N THR A 99 8.34 10.37 9.85
CA THR A 99 9.77 10.45 9.56
C THR A 99 10.06 9.92 8.15
N GLN A 100 11.22 10.27 7.59
CA GLN A 100 11.59 9.77 6.27
C GLN A 100 11.65 8.23 6.25
N THR A 101 12.23 7.61 7.27
CA THR A 101 12.32 6.15 7.40
C THR A 101 10.94 5.48 7.41
N GLU A 102 9.94 6.07 8.07
CA GLU A 102 8.58 5.53 8.06
C GLU A 102 7.90 5.69 6.69
N LYS A 103 8.18 6.79 5.96
CA LYS A 103 7.67 6.96 4.59
C LYS A 103 8.29 5.93 3.65
N ASP A 104 9.60 5.74 3.73
CA ASP A 104 10.34 4.79 2.90
C ASP A 104 9.84 3.37 3.13
N PHE A 105 9.63 3.01 4.40
CA PHE A 105 9.00 1.74 4.79
C PHE A 105 7.63 1.52 4.13
N ILE A 106 6.75 2.52 4.23
CA ILE A 106 5.40 2.44 3.65
C ILE A 106 5.49 2.30 2.13
N LEU A 107 6.40 3.04 1.49
CA LEU A 107 6.63 3.00 0.06
C LEU A 107 7.12 1.62 -0.40
N ASP A 108 8.09 1.05 0.31
CA ASP A 108 8.64 -0.28 0.02
C ASP A 108 7.58 -1.37 0.17
N LEU A 109 6.73 -1.27 1.19
CA LEU A 109 5.65 -2.24 1.41
C LEU A 109 4.58 -2.17 0.31
N ILE A 110 4.21 -0.95 -0.12
CA ILE A 110 3.29 -0.74 -1.26
C ILE A 110 3.91 -1.32 -2.54
N LYS A 111 5.19 -1.03 -2.80
CA LYS A 111 5.92 -1.52 -3.98
C LYS A 111 5.98 -3.04 -4.00
N ALA A 112 6.35 -3.67 -2.89
CA ALA A 112 6.42 -5.12 -2.76
C ALA A 112 5.05 -5.77 -3.00
N TRP A 113 3.99 -5.24 -2.40
CA TRP A 113 2.64 -5.78 -2.57
C TRP A 113 2.15 -5.68 -4.02
N ILE A 114 2.33 -4.52 -4.67
CA ILE A 114 1.92 -4.34 -6.09
C ILE A 114 2.64 -5.34 -6.99
N LYS A 115 3.95 -5.54 -6.80
CA LYS A 115 4.72 -6.53 -7.57
C LYS A 115 4.17 -7.94 -7.37
N ARG A 116 3.95 -8.34 -6.11
CA ARG A 116 3.45 -9.67 -5.74
C ARG A 116 2.07 -9.96 -6.33
N ASP A 117 1.12 -9.03 -6.19
CA ASP A 117 -0.23 -9.19 -6.75
C ASP A 117 -0.22 -9.20 -8.28
N TYR A 118 0.59 -8.34 -8.90
CA TYR A 118 0.75 -8.33 -10.35
C TYR A 118 1.29 -9.67 -10.87
N GLN A 119 2.29 -10.26 -10.22
CA GLN A 119 2.87 -11.55 -10.58
C GLN A 119 1.90 -12.73 -10.35
N THR A 120 1.24 -12.76 -9.20
CA THR A 120 0.31 -13.85 -8.81
C THR A 120 -0.82 -14.05 -9.82
N HIS A 121 -1.22 -13.00 -10.52
CA HIS A 121 -2.31 -13.04 -11.48
C HIS A 121 -1.85 -13.04 -12.95
N GLN A 122 -0.55 -12.87 -13.22
CA GLN A 122 0.01 -13.20 -14.53
C GLN A 122 0.14 -14.71 -14.73
N SER A 123 0.45 -15.47 -13.67
CA SER A 123 0.54 -16.93 -13.72
C SER A 123 -0.81 -17.60 -13.96
N VAL A 124 -1.92 -17.02 -13.46
CA VAL A 124 -3.28 -17.54 -13.68
C VAL A 124 -3.76 -17.36 -15.13
N LYS A 125 -3.32 -16.29 -15.83
CA LYS A 125 -3.71 -16.05 -17.23
C LYS A 125 -2.96 -16.91 -18.26
N LYS A 126 -1.90 -17.63 -17.87
CA LYS A 126 -1.14 -18.52 -18.78
C LYS A 126 -1.72 -19.94 -18.91
N HIS A 127 -2.80 -20.26 -18.22
CA HIS A 127 -3.43 -21.60 -18.21
C HIS A 127 -4.95 -21.57 -18.51
N SER A 128 -5.43 -20.60 -19.27
CA SER A 128 -6.80 -20.59 -19.82
C SER A 128 -6.79 -20.19 -21.28
#